data_AF-A0A4Q1CFR8-F1
#
_entry.id   AF-A0A4Q1CFR8-F1
#
_cell.length_a   1.000
_cell.length_b   1.000
_cell.length_c   1.000
_cell.angle_alpha   90.00
_cell.angle_beta   90.00
_cell.angle_gamma   90.00
#
_symmetry.space_group_name_H-M   'P 1'
#
loop_
_entity.id
_entity.type
_entity.pdbx_description
1 polymer ?
#
loop_
_entity_poly.entity_id
_entity_poly.type
_entity_poly.pdbx_seq_one_letter_code
_entity_poly.pdbx_strand_id
1 'polypeptide(L)'
;MNPSVTIRVSCFLLIALFFYTGISKLFQHHVFLYSLNKAALLRHGAAGLSYVIPLTELLVALLLFFPRTQSFGLYSSLFLLTLFTVYLVAMLLFVNDLPCSCGGVLSMMSWQQHIWFNLFFIAWNSVGLHALRKTRQ
;
A
#
# COMPACT_ATOMS: atom_id res chain seq x y z
N MET A 1 2.98 1.25 -25.26
CA MET A 1 2.11 2.36 -24.81
C MET A 1 2.89 3.66 -24.84
N ASN A 2 2.21 4.78 -25.13
CA ASN A 2 2.81 6.12 -24.99
C ASN A 2 3.21 6.35 -23.51
N PRO A 3 4.45 6.79 -23.19
CA PRO A 3 4.91 6.99 -21.81
C PRO A 3 3.96 7.84 -20.96
N SER A 4 3.38 8.89 -21.53
CA SER A 4 2.44 9.78 -20.85
C SER A 4 1.10 9.10 -20.51
N VAL A 5 0.67 8.13 -21.31
CA VAL A 5 -0.52 7.32 -21.01
C VAL A 5 -0.21 6.34 -19.89
N THR A 6 0.94 5.65 -19.96
CA THR A 6 1.38 4.71 -18.93
C THR A 6 1.45 5.36 -17.55
N ILE A 7 2.07 6.54 -17.44
CA ILE A 7 2.17 7.27 -16.15
C ILE A 7 0.78 7.58 -15.58
N ARG A 8 -0.15 8.07 -16.41
CA ARG A 8 -1.51 8.42 -15.97
C ARG A 8 -2.29 7.20 -15.47
N VAL A 9 -2.21 6.08 -16.20
CA VAL A 9 -2.87 4.83 -15.77
C VAL A 9 -2.25 4.30 -14.48
N SER A 10 -0.92 4.32 -14.35
CA SER A 10 -0.23 3.93 -13.10
C SER A 10 -0.64 4.81 -11.92
N CYS A 11 -0.65 6.14 -12.08
CA CYS A 11 -1.08 7.04 -11.01
C CYS A 11 -2.55 6.78 -10.64
N PHE A 12 -3.45 6.66 -11.62
CA PHE A 12 -4.87 6.41 -11.36
C PHE A 12 -5.10 5.12 -10.54
N LEU A 13 -4.51 4.00 -10.96
CA LEU A 13 -4.66 2.72 -10.27
C LEU A 13 -4.08 2.77 -8.84
N LEU A 14 -2.91 3.40 -8.67
CA LEU A 14 -2.30 3.55 -7.36
C LEU A 14 -3.09 4.50 -6.46
N ILE A 15 -3.62 5.62 -6.99
CA ILE A 15 -4.50 6.53 -6.24
C ILE A 15 -5.72 5.77 -5.75
N ALA A 16 -6.40 5.02 -6.63
CA ALA A 16 -7.58 4.25 -6.26
C ALA A 16 -7.25 3.25 -5.13
N LEU A 17 -6.12 2.54 -5.25
CA LEU A 17 -5.66 1.60 -4.23
C LEU A 17 -5.35 2.28 -2.88
N PHE A 18 -4.47 3.28 -2.87
CA PHE A 18 -4.01 3.93 -1.63
C PHE A 18 -5.12 4.75 -0.96
N PHE A 19 -6.00 5.38 -1.75
CA PHE A 19 -7.16 6.09 -1.23
C PHE A 19 -8.16 5.13 -0.58
N TYR A 20 -8.51 4.04 -1.27
CA TYR A 20 -9.41 3.02 -0.74
C TYR A 20 -8.87 2.39 0.55
N THR A 21 -7.59 1.99 0.55
CA THR A 21 -6.96 1.35 1.71
C THR A 21 -6.80 2.28 2.90
N GLY A 22 -6.35 3.53 2.67
CA GLY A 22 -6.22 4.52 3.74
C GLY A 22 -7.56 4.87 4.37
N ILE A 23 -8.59 5.13 3.56
CA ILE A 23 -9.93 5.44 4.05
C ILE A 23 -10.55 4.25 4.79
N SER A 24 -10.52 3.06 4.21
CA SER A 24 -11.10 1.88 4.85
C SER A 24 -10.48 1.58 6.21
N LYS A 25 -9.16 1.79 6.38
CA LYS A 25 -8.46 1.66 7.66
C LYS A 25 -8.84 2.73 8.68
N LEU A 26 -9.10 3.98 8.25
CA LEU A 26 -9.59 5.01 9.15
C LEU A 26 -11.04 4.75 9.60
N PHE A 27 -11.92 4.36 8.68
CA PHE A 27 -13.30 4.02 9.02
C PHE A 27 -13.37 2.77 9.92
N GLN A 28 -12.52 1.78 9.68
CA GLN A 28 -12.44 0.55 10.47
C GLN A 28 -11.24 0.56 11.42
N HIS A 29 -10.96 1.72 12.02
CA HIS A 29 -9.75 1.93 12.84
C HIS A 29 -9.64 0.92 14.00
N HIS A 30 -10.74 0.61 14.68
CA HIS A 30 -10.75 -0.38 15.76
C HIS A 30 -10.29 -1.77 15.30
N VAL A 31 -10.71 -2.17 14.09
CA VAL A 31 -10.34 -3.45 13.49
C VAL A 31 -8.87 -3.45 13.09
N PHE A 32 -8.41 -2.37 12.45
CA PHE A 32 -7.01 -2.23 12.05
C PHE A 32 -6.07 -2.21 13.25
N LEU A 33 -6.43 -1.47 14.31
CA LEU A 33 -5.70 -1.42 15.57
C LEU A 33 -5.63 -2.80 16.23
N TYR A 34 -6.72 -3.57 16.24
CA TYR A 34 -6.72 -4.93 16.76
C TYR A 34 -5.74 -5.84 15.99
N SER A 35 -5.75 -5.76 14.67
CA SER A 35 -4.81 -6.50 13.80
C SER A 35 -3.35 -6.11 14.07
N LEU A 36 -3.06 -4.83 14.31
CA LEU A 36 -1.72 -4.36 14.69
C LEU A 36 -1.29 -4.85 16.08
N ASN A 37 -2.22 -4.94 17.04
CA ASN A 37 -1.93 -5.44 18.39
C ASN A 37 -1.64 -6.94 18.43
N LYS A 38 -2.16 -7.70 17.47
CA LYS A 38 -1.87 -9.13 17.32
C LYS A 38 -0.47 -9.39 16.75
N ALA A 39 0.09 -8.46 15.99
CA ALA A 39 1.46 -8.53 15.53
C ALA A 39 2.40 -8.19 16.70
N ALA A 40 3.06 -9.18 17.29
CA ALA A 40 3.94 -9.02 18.44
C ALA A 40 5.01 -7.92 18.25
N LEU A 41 5.54 -7.80 17.03
CA LEU A 41 6.51 -6.77 16.64
C LEU A 41 5.94 -5.34 16.69
N LEU A 42 4.66 -5.17 16.38
CA LEU A 42 4.00 -3.86 16.23
C LEU A 42 3.16 -3.48 17.45
N ARG A 43 2.92 -4.40 18.38
CA ARG A 43 2.03 -4.20 19.55
C ARG A 43 2.31 -2.91 20.32
N HIS A 44 3.57 -2.62 20.63
CA HIS A 44 3.95 -1.44 21.41
C HIS A 44 3.72 -0.11 20.68
N GLY A 45 3.71 -0.13 19.34
CA GLY A 45 3.45 1.04 18.50
C GLY A 45 2.07 1.06 17.84
N ALA A 46 1.22 0.07 18.13
CA ALA A 46 0.01 -0.21 17.35
C ALA A 46 -0.95 0.99 17.30
N ALA A 47 -1.11 1.72 18.41
CA ALA A 47 -1.98 2.89 18.49
C ALA A 47 -1.45 4.09 17.68
N GLY A 48 -0.14 4.27 17.58
CA GLY A 48 0.44 5.31 16.72
C GLY A 48 0.38 4.90 15.25
N LEU A 49 0.75 3.66 14.96
CA LEU A 49 0.76 3.10 13.61
C LEU A 49 -0.65 3.01 13.00
N SER A 50 -1.68 2.82 13.82
CA SER A 50 -3.07 2.75 13.34
C SER A 50 -3.55 4.07 12.73
N TYR A 51 -2.94 5.21 13.08
CA TYR A 51 -3.16 6.50 12.42
C TYR A 51 -2.09 6.81 11.37
N VAL A 52 -0.82 6.59 11.69
CA VAL A 52 0.30 6.95 10.78
C VAL A 52 0.19 6.20 9.46
N ILE A 53 -0.09 4.89 9.48
CA ILE A 53 -0.18 4.08 8.26
C ILE A 53 -1.26 4.62 7.31
N PRO A 54 -2.55 4.70 7.68
CA PRO A 54 -3.56 5.21 6.75
C PRO A 54 -3.35 6.66 6.34
N LEU A 55 -2.82 7.53 7.22
CA LEU A 55 -2.48 8.90 6.84
C LEU A 55 -1.36 8.94 5.78
N THR A 56 -0.34 8.09 5.90
CA THR A 56 0.71 7.99 4.87
C THR A 56 0.17 7.44 3.56
N GLU A 57 -0.78 6.50 3.60
CA GLU A 57 -1.44 5.98 2.39
C GLU A 57 -2.21 7.08 1.66
N LEU A 58 -2.99 7.89 2.39
CA LEU A 58 -3.71 9.03 1.82
C LEU A 58 -2.78 10.12 1.32
N LEU A 59 -1.68 10.38 2.02
CA LEU A 59 -0.66 11.32 1.56
C LEU A 59 -0.04 10.86 0.23
N VAL A 60 0.26 9.57 0.08
CA VAL A 60 0.78 9.02 -1.18
C VAL A 60 -0.26 9.13 -2.31
N ALA A 61 -1.53 8.88 -2.03
CA ALA A 61 -2.61 9.11 -3.00
C ALA A 61 -2.66 10.58 -3.46
N LEU A 62 -2.52 11.54 -2.53
CA LEU A 62 -2.44 12.97 -2.86
C LEU A 62 -1.19 13.31 -3.69
N LEU A 63 -0.02 12.76 -3.35
CA LEU A 63 1.22 12.98 -4.10
C LEU A 63 1.12 12.47 -5.55
N LEU A 64 0.41 11.35 -5.77
CA LEU A 64 0.16 10.80 -7.10
C LEU A 64 -0.87 11.62 -7.90
N PHE A 65 -1.79 12.30 -7.22
CA PHE A 65 -2.84 13.11 -7.85
C PHE A 65 -2.27 14.35 -8.56
N PHE A 66 -1.33 15.06 -7.92
CA PHE A 66 -0.76 16.27 -8.51
C PHE A 66 0.40 15.96 -9.47
N PRO A 67 0.36 16.42 -10.75
CA PRO A 67 1.38 16.13 -11.75
C PRO A 67 2.81 16.52 -11.32
N ARG A 68 2.95 17.60 -10.54
CA ARG A 68 4.25 18.07 -10.04
C ARG A 68 4.89 17.12 -9.02
N THR A 69 4.08 16.40 -8.24
CA THR A 69 4.54 15.50 -7.18
C THR A 69 4.50 14.02 -7.56
N GLN A 70 4.02 13.67 -8.75
CA GLN A 70 3.88 12.28 -9.22
C GLN A 70 5.16 11.45 -9.09
N SER A 71 6.32 12.06 -9.30
CA SER A 71 7.60 11.36 -9.08
C SER A 71 7.77 10.91 -7.64
N PHE A 72 7.52 11.79 -6.67
CA PHE A 72 7.57 11.44 -5.26
C PHE A 72 6.48 10.44 -4.90
N GLY A 73 5.28 10.59 -5.46
CA GLY A 73 4.18 9.65 -5.29
C GLY A 73 4.53 8.24 -5.77
N LEU A 74 5.15 8.08 -6.94
CA LEU A 74 5.55 6.78 -7.51
C LEU A 74 6.65 6.11 -6.68
N TYR A 75 7.69 6.86 -6.27
CA TYR A 75 8.72 6.32 -5.37
C TYR A 75 8.15 5.92 -4.00
N SER A 76 7.30 6.76 -3.41
CA SER A 76 6.70 6.50 -2.09
C SER A 76 5.75 5.31 -2.13
N SER A 77 4.94 5.19 -3.18
CA SER A 77 4.05 4.04 -3.37
C SER A 77 4.83 2.74 -3.59
N LEU A 78 5.93 2.76 -4.34
CA LEU A 78 6.78 1.59 -4.53
C LEU A 78 7.40 1.15 -3.20
N PHE A 79 7.91 2.11 -2.43
CA PHE A 79 8.46 1.85 -1.09
C PHE A 79 7.41 1.26 -0.16
N LEU A 80 6.22 1.88 -0.04
CA LEU A 80 5.15 1.40 0.85
C LEU A 80 4.63 0.01 0.44
N LEU A 81 4.39 -0.23 -0.85
CA LEU A 81 3.96 -1.55 -1.33
C LEU A 81 5.00 -2.63 -1.02
N THR A 82 6.29 -2.31 -1.20
CA THR A 82 7.39 -3.24 -0.90
C THR A 82 7.47 -3.52 0.60
N LEU A 83 7.43 -2.48 1.43
CA LEU A 83 7.46 -2.60 2.89
C LEU A 83 6.28 -3.43 3.41
N PHE A 84 5.08 -3.16 2.92
CA PHE A 84 3.89 -3.92 3.29
C PHE A 84 3.97 -5.37 2.83
N THR A 85 4.51 -5.64 1.64
CA THR A 85 4.73 -7.02 1.16
C THR A 85 5.75 -7.78 2.00
N VAL A 86 6.87 -7.15 2.37
CA VAL A 86 7.87 -7.76 3.27
C VAL A 86 7.24 -8.10 4.62
N TYR A 87 6.41 -7.20 5.17
CA TYR A 87 5.67 -7.45 6.39
C TYR A 87 4.72 -8.66 6.26
N LEU A 88 3.94 -8.75 5.17
CA LEU A 88 3.04 -9.89 4.95
C LEU A 88 3.79 -11.22 4.82
N VAL A 89 4.92 -11.24 4.10
CA VAL A 89 5.76 -12.44 3.96
C VAL A 89 6.35 -12.84 5.31
N ALA A 90 6.85 -11.88 6.09
CA ALA A 90 7.38 -12.16 7.43
C ALA A 90 6.29 -12.74 8.35
N MET A 91 5.08 -12.18 8.34
CA MET A 91 3.96 -12.72 9.12
C MET A 91 3.61 -14.15 8.68
N LEU A 92 3.61 -14.44 7.38
CA LEU A 92 3.31 -15.78 6.86
C LEU A 92 4.36 -16.84 7.25
N LEU A 93 5.63 -16.44 7.36
CA LEU A 93 6.73 -17.37 7.68
C LEU A 93 6.96 -17.57 9.18
N PHE A 94 6.71 -16.54 10.00
CA PHE A 94 7.09 -16.54 11.42
C PHE A 94 5.91 -16.65 12.40
N VAL A 95 4.67 -16.49 11.93
CA VAL A 95 3.47 -16.54 12.80
C VAL A 95 2.63 -17.75 12.45
N ASN A 96 2.58 -18.73 13.37
CA ASN A 96 1.82 -19.97 13.18
C ASN A 96 0.30 -19.73 13.19
N ASP A 97 -0.18 -18.84 14.07
CA ASP A 97 -1.60 -18.46 14.17
C ASP A 97 -1.79 -17.04 13.63
N LEU A 98 -2.02 -16.94 12.32
CA LEU A 98 -2.26 -15.64 11.70
C LEU A 98 -3.53 -15.01 12.29
N PRO A 99 -3.50 -13.73 12.69
CA PRO A 99 -4.71 -13.06 13.15
C PRO A 99 -5.75 -13.08 12.04
N CYS A 100 -7.01 -13.26 12.42
CA CYS A 100 -8.12 -13.18 11.49
C CYS A 100 -8.01 -11.88 10.67
N SER A 101 -8.08 -12.00 9.34
CA SER A 101 -8.19 -10.86 8.44
C SER A 101 -9.45 -10.10 8.82
N CYS A 102 -9.32 -9.03 9.59
CA CYS A 102 -10.42 -8.13 9.89
C CYS A 102 -9.96 -6.73 9.47
N GLY A 103 -10.64 -6.15 8.47
CA GLY A 103 -10.36 -4.82 7.91
C GLY A 103 -10.56 -4.71 6.38
N GLY A 104 -11.66 -4.10 5.94
CA GLY A 104 -11.92 -3.69 4.55
C GLY A 104 -12.13 -4.81 3.51
N VAL A 105 -12.22 -4.49 2.21
CA VAL A 105 -12.35 -5.51 1.12
C VAL A 105 -11.13 -6.43 1.06
N LEU A 106 -9.97 -5.95 1.49
CA LEU A 106 -8.75 -6.75 1.65
C LEU A 106 -8.92 -7.83 2.73
N SER A 107 -9.77 -7.63 3.75
CA SER A 107 -10.01 -8.69 4.73
C SER A 107 -10.70 -9.95 4.18
N MET A 108 -11.25 -9.90 2.96
CA MET A 108 -11.80 -11.08 2.29
C MET A 108 -10.74 -11.90 1.54
N MET A 109 -9.51 -11.38 1.39
CA MET A 109 -8.43 -12.09 0.71
C MET A 109 -7.57 -12.87 1.71
N SER A 110 -7.06 -14.01 1.27
CA SER A 110 -6.03 -14.74 2.01
C SER A 110 -4.72 -13.96 2.03
N TRP A 111 -3.86 -14.24 3.01
CA TRP A 111 -2.54 -13.62 3.12
C TRP A 111 -1.68 -13.80 1.87
N GLN A 112 -1.75 -14.97 1.22
CA GLN A 112 -1.06 -15.24 -0.04
C GLN A 112 -1.64 -14.42 -1.20
N GLN A 113 -2.97 -14.27 -1.27
CA GLN A 113 -3.62 -13.43 -2.28
C GLN A 113 -3.20 -11.97 -2.15
N HIS A 114 -3.07 -11.45 -0.92
CA HIS A 114 -2.55 -10.11 -0.68
C HIS A 114 -1.11 -9.91 -1.16
N ILE A 115 -0.24 -10.89 -0.93
CA ILE A 115 1.15 -10.81 -1.41
C ILE A 115 1.17 -10.72 -2.94
N TRP A 116 0.43 -11.59 -3.63
CA TRP A 116 0.33 -11.55 -5.10
C TRP A 116 -0.28 -10.25 -5.60
N PHE A 117 -1.31 -9.74 -4.94
CA PHE A 117 -1.92 -8.46 -5.26
C PHE A 117 -0.90 -7.31 -5.16
N ASN A 118 -0.14 -7.23 -4.07
CA ASN A 118 0.89 -6.21 -3.93
C ASN A 118 2.01 -6.38 -4.96
N LEU A 119 2.48 -7.60 -5.23
CA LEU A 119 3.52 -7.86 -6.23
C LEU A 119 3.09 -7.39 -7.63
N PHE A 120 1.82 -7.59 -8.00
CA PHE A 120 1.26 -7.04 -9.22
C PHE A 120 1.35 -5.50 -9.25
N PHE A 121 0.95 -4.82 -8.17
CA PHE A 121 1.04 -3.37 -8.09
C PHE A 121 2.48 -2.85 -8.03
N ILE A 122 3.42 -3.57 -7.42
CA ILE A 122 4.86 -3.25 -7.43
C ILE A 122 5.41 -3.31 -8.86
N ALA A 123 5.09 -4.37 -9.61
CA ALA A 123 5.48 -4.49 -11.01
C ALA A 123 4.88 -3.36 -11.85
N TRP A 124 3.58 -3.08 -11.68
CA TRP A 124 2.90 -2.00 -12.40
C TRP A 124 3.45 -0.60 -12.07
N ASN A 125 3.78 -0.36 -10.81
CA ASN A 125 4.41 0.88 -10.37
C ASN A 125 5.80 1.05 -11.00
N SER A 126 6.59 -0.02 -11.05
CA SER A 126 7.92 -0.02 -11.70
C SER A 126 7.84 0.36 -13.18
N VAL A 127 6.80 -0.11 -13.90
CA VAL A 127 6.53 0.29 -15.29
C VAL A 127 6.19 1.78 -15.38
N GLY A 128 5.35 2.30 -14.50
CA GLY A 128 5.02 3.74 -14.42
C GLY A 128 6.25 4.60 -14.13
N LEU A 129 7.11 4.15 -13.21
CA LEU A 129 8.35 4.84 -12.85
C LEU A 129 9.38 4.83 -14.00
N HIS A 130 9.52 3.72 -14.70
CA HIS A 130 10.38 3.63 -15.88
C HIS A 130 9.91 4.58 -17.00
N ALA A 131 8.59 4.62 -17.25
CA ALA A 131 7.99 5.57 -18.20
C ALA A 131 8.24 7.03 -17.78
N LEU A 132 8.12 7.36 -16.49
CA LEU A 132 8.41 8.70 -15.97
C LEU A 132 9.87 9.11 -16.19
N ARG A 133 10.81 8.20 -15.95
CA ARG A 133 12.24 8.47 -16.17
C ARG A 133 12.53 8.75 -17.63
N LYS A 134 11.93 8.00 -18.55
CA LYS A 134 12.08 8.18 -20.00
C LYS A 134 11.56 9.54 -20.49
N THR A 135 10.50 10.08 -19.89
CA THR A 135 9.94 11.40 -20.27
C THR A 135 10.75 12.58 -19.70
N ARG A 136 11.61 12.34 -18.70
CA ARG A 136 12.47 13.37 -18.10
C ARG A 136 13.86 13.45 -18.73
N GLN A 137 14.23 12.47 -19.54
CA GLN A 137 15.45 12.43 -20.35
C GLN A 137 15.17 12.96 -21.74
#